data_AF-A0A967VM20-F1
#
_entry.id   AF-A0A967VM20-F1
#
_cell.length_a   1.000
_cell.length_b   1.000
_cell.length_c   1.000
_cell.angle_alpha   90.00
_cell.angle_beta   90.00
_cell.angle_gamma   90.00
#
_symmetry.space_group_name_H-M   'P 1'
#
loop_
_entity.id
_entity.type
_entity.pdbx_description
1 polymer ?
#
loop_
_entity_poly.entity_id
_entity_poly.type
_entity_poly.pdbx_seq_one_letter_code
_entity_poly.pdbx_strand_id
1 'polypeptide(L)'
;TILLPPDSRRVDHEGEIGVVIGRRARHVSETEALAVVAGYAAVNDVTARDLQRPDDQWTRAKGFDTFCPVGPAADPPDGDWRALEVVCRVNGSERQRGDATQMVFGVPSLIA
;
A
#
# COMPACT_ATOMS: atom_id res chain seq x y z
N THR A 1 -13.61 5.63 -8.06
CA THR A 1 -13.59 7.06 -7.67
C THR A 1 -13.35 7.15 -6.19
N ILE A 2 -12.54 8.11 -5.72
CA ILE A 2 -12.32 8.38 -4.30
C ILE A 2 -13.29 9.50 -3.89
N LEU A 3 -14.07 9.29 -2.84
CA LEU A 3 -15.03 10.26 -2.30
C LEU A 3 -14.41 10.95 -1.08
N LEU A 4 -14.24 12.27 -1.16
CA LEU A 4 -13.68 13.03 -0.05
C LEU A 4 -14.75 13.23 1.04
N PRO A 5 -14.49 12.82 2.30
CA PRO A 5 -15.46 12.99 3.37
C PRO A 5 -15.64 14.49 3.68
N PRO A 6 -16.88 14.95 3.92
CA PRO A 6 -17.17 16.37 4.17
C PRO A 6 -16.48 16.90 5.44
N ASP A 7 -16.16 16.02 6.38
CA ASP A 7 -15.52 16.36 7.65
C ASP A 7 -13.99 16.52 7.53
N SER A 8 -13.39 16.25 6.37
CA SER A 8 -11.96 16.43 6.14
C SER A 8 -11.66 17.58 5.18
N ARG A 9 -10.65 18.38 5.55
CA ARG A 9 -10.11 19.49 4.76
C ARG A 9 -8.78 19.14 4.10
N ARG A 10 -8.17 18.02 4.48
CA ARG A 10 -6.89 17.56 3.92
C ARG A 10 -6.89 16.04 3.77
N VAL A 11 -7.06 15.61 2.53
CA VAL A 11 -6.93 14.21 2.12
C VAL A 11 -5.70 14.07 1.23
N ASP A 12 -4.78 13.20 1.63
CA ASP A 12 -3.54 12.92 0.89
C ASP A 12 -3.61 11.55 0.21
N HIS A 13 -2.86 11.42 -0.89
CA HIS A 13 -2.57 10.14 -1.54
C HIS A 13 -1.31 9.51 -0.93
N GLU A 14 -1.28 8.19 -0.89
CA GLU A 14 -0.11 7.39 -0.49
C GLU A 14 -0.02 6.21 -1.46
N GLY A 15 0.77 6.34 -2.53
CA GLY A 15 1.03 5.23 -3.44
C GLY A 15 1.86 4.14 -2.75
N GLU A 16 1.41 2.89 -2.82
CA GLU A 16 2.01 1.76 -2.09
C GLU A 16 2.09 0.49 -2.97
N ILE A 17 3.02 -0.40 -2.60
CA ILE A 17 3.06 -1.78 -3.10
C ILE A 17 2.18 -2.64 -2.18
N GLY A 18 1.01 -3.06 -2.67
CA GLY A 18 0.18 -4.05 -2.00
C GLY A 18 0.69 -5.46 -2.24
N VAL A 19 0.80 -6.26 -1.18
CA VAL A 19 1.14 -7.69 -1.26
C VAL A 19 -0.14 -8.52 -1.14
N VAL A 20 -0.41 -9.36 -2.14
CA VAL A 20 -1.60 -10.23 -2.15
C VAL A 20 -1.21 -11.60 -1.59
N ILE A 21 -1.80 -11.97 -0.46
CA ILE A 21 -1.55 -13.27 0.19
C ILE A 21 -2.41 -14.36 -0.46
N GLY A 22 -1.77 -15.38 -1.02
CA GLY A 22 -2.42 -16.45 -1.79
C GLY A 22 -2.97 -17.60 -0.97
N ARG A 23 -2.49 -17.77 0.26
CA ARG A 23 -2.90 -18.84 1.17
C ARG A 23 -2.91 -18.36 2.61
N ARG A 24 -3.80 -18.93 3.43
CA ARG A 24 -3.83 -18.66 4.87
C ARG A 24 -2.46 -18.99 5.47
N ALA A 25 -1.90 -18.04 6.20
CA ALA A 25 -0.60 -18.16 6.85
C ALA A 25 -0.63 -17.49 8.23
N ARG A 26 0.27 -17.92 9.13
CA ARG A 26 0.46 -17.35 10.47
C ARG A 26 1.84 -17.75 10.98
N HIS A 27 2.58 -16.81 11.60
CA HIS A 27 3.95 -17.03 12.09
C HIS A 27 4.87 -17.59 10.99
N VAL A 28 4.86 -16.95 9.83
CA VAL A 28 5.66 -17.39 8.68
C VAL A 28 7.10 -17.00 8.94
N SER A 29 8.06 -17.88 8.68
CA SER A 29 9.46 -17.44 8.74
C SER A 29 9.77 -16.48 7.59
N GLU A 30 10.71 -15.55 7.77
CA GLU A 30 11.14 -14.65 6.68
C GLU A 30 11.59 -15.42 5.43
N THR A 31 12.19 -16.61 5.61
CA THR A 31 12.60 -17.51 4.52
C THR A 31 11.43 -18.14 3.75
N GLU A 32 10.26 -18.27 4.38
CA GLU A 32 9.05 -18.84 3.77
C GLU A 32 8.06 -17.76 3.29
N ALA A 33 8.31 -16.49 3.64
CA ALA A 33 7.38 -15.38 3.43
C ALA A 33 6.96 -15.22 1.96
N LEU A 34 7.90 -15.30 1.01
CA LEU A 34 7.55 -15.15 -0.41
C LEU A 34 6.72 -16.32 -0.96
N ALA A 35 6.79 -17.51 -0.34
CA ALA A 35 6.02 -18.67 -0.76
C ALA A 35 4.52 -18.57 -0.42
N VAL A 36 4.09 -17.57 0.36
CA VAL A 36 2.67 -17.31 0.64
C VAL A 36 2.09 -16.21 -0.25
N VAL A 37 2.91 -15.52 -1.03
CA VAL A 37 2.50 -14.40 -1.89
C VAL A 37 1.91 -14.94 -3.20
N ALA A 38 0.73 -14.44 -3.59
CA ALA A 38 0.09 -14.71 -4.87
C ALA A 38 0.36 -13.63 -5.94
N GLY A 39 0.86 -12.47 -5.54
CA GLY A 39 1.20 -11.37 -6.43
C GLY A 39 1.25 -10.04 -5.71
N TYR A 40 1.39 -8.97 -6.48
CA TYR A 40 1.48 -7.60 -6.01
C TYR A 40 0.47 -6.72 -6.73
N ALA A 41 0.01 -5.66 -6.08
CA ALA A 41 -0.96 -4.72 -6.64
C ALA A 41 -0.54 -3.29 -6.33
N ALA A 42 -0.90 -2.35 -7.21
CA ALA A 42 -0.84 -0.95 -6.86
C ALA A 42 -1.94 -0.64 -5.83
N VAL A 43 -1.57 -0.01 -4.71
CA VAL A 43 -2.49 0.42 -3.66
C VAL A 43 -2.37 1.92 -3.44
N ASN A 44 -3.47 2.57 -3.06
CA ASN A 44 -3.45 3.92 -2.55
C ASN A 44 -4.01 3.95 -1.12
N ASP A 45 -3.18 4.22 -0.11
CA ASP A 45 -3.60 4.32 1.29
C ASP A 45 -4.06 5.77 1.60
N VAL A 46 -5.23 6.11 1.06
CA VAL A 46 -5.79 7.46 1.12
C VAL A 46 -6.04 7.85 2.58
N THR A 47 -5.57 9.03 2.96
CA THR A 47 -5.60 9.45 4.36
C THR A 47 -6.14 10.86 4.56
N ALA A 48 -7.17 10.99 5.39
CA ALA A 48 -7.64 12.27 5.94
C ALA A 48 -6.72 12.74 7.08
N ARG A 49 -5.70 13.53 6.75
CA ARG A 49 -4.60 13.91 7.66
C ARG A 49 -5.04 14.73 8.87
N ASP A 50 -6.04 15.56 8.67
CA ASP A 50 -6.63 16.38 9.71
C ASP A 50 -7.43 15.57 10.73
N LEU A 51 -7.90 14.39 10.33
CA LEU A 51 -8.55 13.42 11.22
C LEU A 51 -7.55 12.45 11.87
N GLN A 52 -6.38 12.24 11.26
CA GLN A 52 -5.33 11.31 11.75
C GLN A 52 -4.71 11.75 13.08
N ARG A 53 -4.38 13.04 13.22
CA ARG A 53 -3.73 13.58 14.43
C ARG A 53 -4.62 13.58 15.68
N PRO A 54 -5.89 14.04 15.63
CA PRO A 54 -6.70 14.14 16.84
C PRO A 54 -7.15 12.79 17.40
N ASP A 55 -7.21 11.74 16.58
CA ASP A 55 -7.74 10.44 17.02
C ASP A 55 -6.72 9.51 17.66
N ASP A 56 -5.43 9.85 17.60
CA ASP A 56 -4.26 9.02 17.96
C ASP A 56 -4.12 7.72 17.14
N GLN A 57 -5.22 6.99 16.95
CA GLN A 57 -5.38 5.86 16.04
C GLN A 57 -5.72 6.32 14.62
N TRP A 58 -5.23 5.60 13.61
CA TRP A 58 -5.40 6.02 12.21
C TRP A 58 -6.64 5.44 11.52
N THR A 59 -7.39 4.55 12.19
CA THR A 59 -8.51 3.81 11.60
C THR A 59 -9.55 4.73 10.97
N ARG A 60 -9.99 5.80 11.65
CA ARG A 60 -10.97 6.72 11.06
C ARG A 60 -10.38 7.48 9.88
N ALA A 61 -9.14 7.93 9.98
CA ALA A 61 -8.49 8.71 8.93
C ALA A 61 -8.27 7.94 7.62
N LYS A 62 -8.16 6.60 7.68
CA LYS A 62 -7.86 5.71 6.55
C LYS A 62 -9.03 4.79 6.16
N GLY A 63 -10.06 4.69 6.99
CA GLY A 63 -11.13 3.69 6.88
C GLY A 63 -12.43 4.16 6.24
N PHE A 64 -12.47 5.35 5.62
CA PHE A 64 -13.65 5.78 4.87
C PHE A 64 -13.89 4.89 3.64
N ASP A 65 -15.14 4.74 3.25
CA ASP A 65 -15.48 4.12 1.97
C ASP A 65 -14.66 4.76 0.85
N THR A 66 -14.13 3.94 -0.06
CA THR A 66 -13.25 4.31 -1.19
C THR A 66 -11.80 4.71 -0.85
N PHE A 67 -11.36 4.70 0.42
CA PHE A 67 -10.00 5.11 0.82
C PHE A 67 -8.91 4.05 0.65
N CYS A 68 -9.27 2.85 0.22
CA CYS A 68 -8.31 1.82 -0.20
C CYS A 68 -8.56 1.38 -1.65
N PRO A 69 -8.27 2.22 -2.67
CA PRO A 69 -8.20 1.76 -4.05
C PRO A 69 -7.10 0.71 -4.21
N VAL A 70 -7.46 -0.44 -4.77
CA VAL A 70 -6.56 -1.56 -5.04
C VAL A 70 -6.66 -1.93 -6.52
N GLY A 71 -5.51 -1.97 -7.19
CA GLY A 71 -5.40 -2.43 -8.57
C GLY A 71 -5.49 -3.97 -8.71
N PRO A 72 -5.53 -4.50 -9.93
CA PRO A 72 -5.42 -5.94 -10.14
C PRO A 72 -4.07 -6.45 -9.66
N ALA A 73 -4.05 -7.69 -9.14
CA ALA A 73 -2.83 -8.36 -8.78
C ALA A 73 -2.05 -8.80 -10.04
N ALA A 74 -0.73 -8.70 -9.99
CA ALA A 74 0.18 -9.16 -11.03
C ALA A 74 1.47 -9.70 -10.41
N ASP A 75 2.17 -10.54 -11.17
CA ASP A 75 3.53 -10.95 -10.83
C ASP A 75 4.50 -9.78 -11.01
N PRO A 76 5.55 -9.67 -10.20
CA PRO A 76 6.57 -8.64 -10.39
C PRO A 76 7.40 -8.94 -11.66
N PRO A 77 8.04 -7.92 -12.25
CA PRO A 77 9.00 -8.14 -13.32
C PRO A 77 10.05 -9.17 -12.89
N ASP A 78 10.31 -10.15 -13.76
CA ASP A 78 11.28 -11.23 -13.55
C ASP A 78 11.06 -12.11 -12.30
N GLY A 79 9.89 -12.00 -11.64
CA GLY A 79 9.56 -12.75 -10.44
C GLY A 79 10.25 -12.26 -9.16
N ASP A 80 10.91 -11.09 -9.17
CA ASP A 80 11.53 -10.50 -7.97
C ASP A 80 10.81 -9.21 -7.55
N TRP A 81 10.28 -9.20 -6.33
CA TRP A 81 9.60 -8.04 -5.75
C TRP A 81 10.49 -6.79 -5.65
N ARG A 82 11.82 -6.97 -5.61
CA ARG A 82 12.78 -5.85 -5.56
C ARG A 82 12.80 -5.02 -6.85
N ALA A 83 12.29 -5.57 -7.95
CA ALA A 83 12.15 -4.86 -9.22
C ALA A 83 10.90 -3.96 -9.27
N LEU A 84 10.07 -3.95 -8.23
CA LEU A 84 8.87 -3.12 -8.18
C LEU A 84 9.22 -1.64 -7.90
N GLU A 85 8.50 -0.75 -8.58
CA GLU A 85 8.56 0.69 -8.40
C GLU A 85 7.14 1.22 -8.09
N VAL A 86 7.05 2.14 -7.13
CA VAL A 86 5.86 2.95 -6.88
C VAL A 86 5.98 4.24 -7.68
N VAL A 87 4.96 4.56 -8.48
CA VAL A 87 4.81 5.87 -9.10
C VAL A 87 3.41 6.40 -8.89
N CYS A 88 3.27 7.53 -8.19
CA CYS A 88 1.99 8.20 -7.97
C CYS A 88 1.94 9.53 -8.75
N ARG A 89 0.89 9.70 -9.56
CA ARG A 89 0.65 10.91 -10.35
C ARG A 89 -0.72 11.49 -10.02
N VAL A 90 -0.77 12.81 -9.86
CA VAL A 90 -2.01 13.57 -9.65
C VAL A 90 -2.16 14.55 -10.80
N ASN A 91 -3.24 14.43 -11.57
CA ASN A 91 -3.48 15.21 -12.78
C ASN A 91 -2.31 15.15 -13.79
N GLY A 92 -1.70 13.97 -13.92
CA GLY A 92 -0.54 13.75 -14.80
C GLY A 92 0.81 14.17 -14.22
N SER A 93 0.85 14.96 -13.14
CA SER A 93 2.10 15.36 -12.49
C SER A 93 2.56 14.31 -11.47
N GLU A 94 3.82 13.89 -11.55
CA GLU A 94 4.44 12.98 -10.58
C GLU A 94 4.55 13.63 -9.20
N ARG A 95 4.14 12.90 -8.16
CA ARG A 95 4.16 13.31 -6.76
C ARG A 95 5.01 12.40 -5.89
N GLN A 96 5.07 11.12 -6.25
CA GLN A 96 5.88 10.12 -5.57
C GLN A 96 6.53 9.20 -6.62
N ARG A 97 7.79 8.85 -6.36
CA ARG A 97 8.53 7.78 -7.02
C ARG A 97 9.39 7.09 -5.97
N GLY A 98 9.38 5.76 -5.93
CA GLY A 98 10.22 5.01 -5.01
C GLY A 98 10.40 3.56 -5.43
N ASP A 99 11.59 3.03 -5.25
CA ASP A 99 11.94 1.65 -5.54
C ASP A 99 11.70 0.76 -4.33
N ALA A 100 11.25 -0.48 -4.53
CA ALA A 100 11.08 -1.45 -3.45
C ALA A 100 12.37 -1.72 -2.66
N THR A 101 13.53 -1.50 -3.27
CA THR A 101 14.84 -1.61 -2.61
C THR A 101 15.09 -0.53 -1.55
N GLN A 102 14.31 0.55 -1.54
CA GLN A 102 14.40 1.64 -0.55
C GLN A 102 13.55 1.37 0.71
N MET A 103 12.79 0.28 0.74
CA MET A 103 11.97 -0.09 1.90
C MET A 103 12.85 -0.32 3.14
N VAL A 104 12.48 0.29 4.27
CA VAL A 104 13.16 0.07 5.56
C VAL A 104 13.01 -1.39 6.01
N PHE A 105 11.83 -1.97 5.77
CA PHE A 105 11.55 -3.39 5.98
C PHE A 105 11.10 -3.99 4.65
N GLY A 106 11.82 -5.00 4.16
CA GLY A 106 11.46 -5.66 2.91
C GLY A 106 10.17 -6.48 3.02
N VAL A 107 9.61 -6.87 1.87
CA VAL A 107 8.39 -7.70 1.82
C VAL A 107 8.49 -8.97 2.69
N PRO A 108 9.60 -9.75 2.68
CA PRO A 108 9.71 -10.92 3.55
C PRO A 108 9.60 -10.57 5.04
N SER A 109 10.26 -9.50 5.48
CA SER A 109 10.27 -9.06 6.87
C SER A 109 8.91 -8.54 7.34
N LEU A 110 8.12 -7.94 6.46
CA LEU A 110 6.76 -7.45 6.76
C LEU A 110 5.72 -8.59 6.90
N ILE A 111 5.97 -9.73 6.26
CA ILE A 111 5.07 -10.90 6.30
C ILE A 111 5.35 -11.80 7.52
N ALA A 112 6.62 -11.85 7.97
CA ALA A 112 7.07 -12.74 9.03
C ALA A 112 6.44 -12.44 10.40
#